data_AF-A0A527X329-F1
#
_entry.id   AF-A0A527X329-F1
#
_cell.length_a   1.000
_cell.length_b   1.000
_cell.length_c   1.000
_cell.angle_alpha   90.00
_cell.angle_beta   90.00
_cell.angle_gamma   90.00
#
_symmetry.space_group_name_H-M   'P 1'
#
loop_
_entity.id
_entity.type
_entity.pdbx_description
1 polymer ?
#
loop_
_entity_poly.entity_id
_entity_poly.type
_entity_poly.pdbx_seq_one_letter_code
_entity_poly.pdbx_strand_id
1 'polypeptide(L)'
;EGIAASHGASVKIDIHRGEPGVVNDAGMAALIMAGAKASIGADNALNMPGWSIADDFGHYSEKRPSVYFRLGIRNEEVGSVYPLHHSRFRVDEAALKSGVLTLVSAATMYLAGPENPGA
;
A
#
# COMPACT_ATOMS: atom_id res chain seq x y z
N GLU A 1 -15.99 -22.84 -22.58
CA GLU A 1 -16.56 -23.67 -23.65
C GLU A 1 -17.92 -24.29 -23.31
N GLY A 2 -18.13 -24.86 -22.12
CA GLY A 2 -19.37 -25.60 -21.79
C GLY A 2 -20.71 -24.91 -22.12
N ILE A 3 -20.90 -23.65 -21.74
CA ILE A 3 -22.14 -22.90 -22.02
C ILE A 3 -22.32 -22.62 -23.51
N ALA A 4 -21.24 -22.27 -24.22
CA ALA A 4 -21.30 -21.96 -25.65
C ALA A 4 -21.63 -23.22 -26.46
N ALA A 5 -20.93 -24.33 -26.16
CA ALA A 5 -21.11 -25.61 -26.85
C ALA A 5 -22.51 -26.19 -26.63
N SER A 6 -23.09 -26.09 -25.43
CA SER A 6 -24.44 -26.59 -25.15
C SER A 6 -25.54 -25.83 -25.91
N HIS A 7 -25.23 -24.66 -26.48
CA HIS A 7 -26.13 -23.85 -27.31
C HIS A 7 -25.71 -23.80 -28.78
N GLY A 8 -24.80 -24.69 -29.22
CA GLY A 8 -24.36 -24.75 -30.62
C GLY A 8 -23.49 -23.56 -31.07
N ALA A 9 -22.86 -22.86 -30.13
CA ALA A 9 -21.98 -21.72 -30.38
C ALA A 9 -20.50 -22.03 -30.03
N SER A 10 -19.57 -21.23 -30.56
CA SER A 10 -18.15 -21.23 -30.18
C SER A 10 -17.78 -19.91 -29.50
N VAL A 11 -16.78 -19.94 -28.60
CA VAL A 11 -16.26 -18.75 -27.92
C VAL A 11 -14.75 -18.65 -28.09
N LYS A 12 -14.23 -17.46 -28.40
CA LYS A 12 -12.81 -17.12 -28.27
C LYS A 12 -12.65 -16.29 -27.00
N ILE A 13 -11.79 -16.75 -26.09
CA ILE A 13 -11.47 -16.03 -24.86
C ILE A 13 -10.10 -15.39 -25.03
N ASP A 14 -10.01 -14.09 -24.79
CA ASP A 14 -8.76 -13.34 -24.71
C ASP A 14 -8.69 -12.68 -23.33
N ILE A 15 -7.74 -13.11 -22.49
CA ILE A 15 -7.57 -12.60 -21.13
C ILE A 15 -6.27 -11.81 -21.07
N HIS A 16 -6.41 -10.50 -20.90
CA HIS A 16 -5.30 -9.63 -20.56
C HIS A 16 -5.12 -9.59 -19.05
N ARG A 17 -3.93 -9.95 -18.56
CA ARG A 17 -3.60 -9.78 -17.15
C ARG A 17 -3.50 -8.29 -16.85
N GLY A 18 -4.25 -7.83 -15.85
CA GLY A 18 -4.08 -6.50 -15.27
C GLY A 18 -2.89 -6.46 -14.31
N GLU A 19 -2.88 -5.43 -13.49
CA GLU A 19 -1.86 -5.20 -12.48
C GLU A 19 -1.82 -6.34 -11.46
N PRO A 20 -0.62 -6.79 -11.04
CA PRO A 20 -0.49 -7.72 -9.94
C PRO A 20 -0.97 -7.10 -8.63
N GLY A 21 -1.38 -7.93 -7.68
CA GLY A 21 -1.76 -7.45 -6.36
C GLY A 21 -0.55 -6.89 -5.60
N VAL A 22 -0.77 -5.83 -4.83
CA VAL A 22 0.24 -5.33 -3.88
C VAL A 22 0.34 -6.31 -2.70
N VAL A 23 1.50 -6.94 -2.54
CA VAL A 23 1.76 -7.89 -1.45
C VAL A 23 2.87 -7.36 -0.55
N ASN A 24 2.53 -7.03 0.70
CA ASN A 24 3.51 -6.55 1.66
C ASN A 24 4.34 -7.71 2.22
N ASP A 25 5.66 -7.57 2.16
CA ASP A 25 6.59 -8.44 2.88
C ASP A 25 6.43 -8.24 4.40
N ALA A 26 6.43 -9.34 5.15
CA ALA A 26 6.20 -9.31 6.59
C ALA A 26 7.31 -8.55 7.35
N GLY A 27 8.58 -8.69 6.90
CA GLY A 27 9.71 -7.99 7.49
C GLY A 27 9.66 -6.48 7.23
N MET A 28 9.37 -6.08 6.00
CA MET A 28 9.23 -4.67 5.62
C MET A 28 8.01 -4.03 6.29
N ALA A 29 6.90 -4.76 6.43
CA ALA A 29 5.74 -4.30 7.18
C ALA A 29 6.06 -4.08 8.67
N ALA A 30 6.80 -5.00 9.29
CA ALA A 30 7.25 -4.88 10.68
C ALA A 30 8.20 -3.68 10.87
N LEU A 31 9.10 -3.43 9.90
CA LEU A 31 10.01 -2.29 9.91
C LEU A 31 9.26 -0.96 9.85
N ILE A 32 8.33 -0.79 8.90
CA ILE A 32 7.50 0.42 8.83
C ILE A 32 6.68 0.61 10.10
N MET A 33 6.11 -0.47 10.64
CA MET A 33 5.37 -0.42 11.90
C MET A 33 6.26 0.06 13.06
N ALA A 34 7.50 -0.43 13.16
CA ALA A 34 8.45 0.01 14.18
C ALA A 34 8.82 1.50 14.02
N GLY A 35 9.13 1.93 12.80
CA GLY A 35 9.44 3.33 12.50
C GLY A 35 8.28 4.28 12.79
N ALA A 36 7.04 3.87 12.46
CA ALA A 36 5.83 4.61 12.79
C ALA A 36 5.64 4.71 14.31
N LYS A 37 5.68 3.59 15.04
CA LYS A 37 5.51 3.59 16.51
C LYS A 37 6.53 4.48 17.21
N ALA A 38 7.78 4.44 16.77
CA ALA A 38 8.86 5.26 17.33
C ALA A 38 8.68 6.76 17.05
N SER A 39 8.11 7.11 15.88
CA SER A 39 8.10 8.50 15.41
C SER A 39 6.81 9.25 15.67
N ILE A 40 5.67 8.56 15.59
CA ILE A 40 4.33 9.16 15.71
C ILE A 40 3.52 8.55 16.85
N GLY A 41 4.09 7.64 17.64
CA GLY A 41 3.45 7.00 18.79
C GLY A 41 2.71 5.71 18.43
N ALA A 42 2.61 4.81 19.40
CA ALA A 42 2.10 3.46 19.17
C ALA A 42 0.62 3.42 18.77
N ASP A 43 -0.19 4.32 19.34
CA ASP A 43 -1.63 4.39 19.08
C ASP A 43 -1.95 4.90 17.66
N ASN A 44 -0.98 5.53 17.00
CA ASN A 44 -1.11 6.06 15.64
C ASN A 44 -0.60 5.10 14.56
N ALA A 45 -0.09 3.92 14.94
CA ALA A 45 0.45 2.92 14.03
C ALA A 45 -0.43 1.65 14.05
N LEU A 46 -1.30 1.53 13.04
CA LEU A 46 -2.39 0.53 13.04
C LEU A 46 -2.21 -0.51 11.92
N ASN A 47 -2.56 -1.76 12.23
CA ASN A 47 -2.80 -2.76 11.20
C ASN A 47 -4.18 -2.55 10.59
N MET A 48 -4.28 -2.78 9.29
CA MET A 48 -5.55 -2.67 8.56
C MET A 48 -5.78 -3.92 7.70
N PRO A 49 -7.05 -4.27 7.45
CA PRO A 49 -7.37 -5.33 6.50
C PRO A 49 -6.88 -4.96 5.09
N GLY A 50 -6.71 -5.99 4.27
CA GLY A 50 -6.44 -5.85 2.83
C GLY A 50 -7.49 -4.98 2.14
N TRP A 51 -7.13 -4.41 1.00
CA TRP A 51 -7.97 -3.48 0.26
C TRP A 51 -8.04 -3.91 -1.20
N SER A 52 -9.22 -3.81 -1.81
CA SER A 52 -9.49 -4.25 -3.19
C SER A 52 -9.26 -3.13 -4.21
N ILE A 53 -8.24 -2.29 -4.01
CA ILE A 53 -7.83 -1.26 -4.96
C ILE A 53 -6.61 -1.74 -5.73
N ALA A 54 -6.60 -1.48 -7.04
CA ALA A 54 -5.44 -1.72 -7.89
C ALA A 54 -4.43 -0.58 -7.76
N ASP A 55 -3.16 -0.94 -7.70
CA ASP A 55 -2.04 -0.01 -7.64
C ASP A 55 -0.86 -0.66 -8.36
N ASP A 56 -0.17 0.10 -9.21
CA ASP A 56 0.97 -0.41 -9.99
C ASP A 56 2.18 -0.74 -9.12
N PHE A 57 2.15 -0.37 -7.82
CA PHE A 57 3.12 -0.80 -6.84
C PHE A 57 3.24 -2.33 -6.74
N GLY A 58 2.20 -3.06 -7.17
CA GLY A 58 2.22 -4.51 -7.30
C GLY A 58 3.47 -5.03 -8.03
N HIS A 59 3.89 -4.33 -9.10
CA HIS A 59 5.07 -4.68 -9.89
C HIS A 59 6.40 -4.57 -9.12
N TYR A 60 6.49 -3.72 -8.10
CA TYR A 60 7.65 -3.68 -7.20
C TYR A 60 7.57 -4.80 -6.18
N SER A 61 6.39 -4.99 -5.56
CA SER A 61 6.19 -5.99 -4.53
C SER A 61 6.37 -7.43 -5.00
N GLU A 62 6.15 -7.71 -6.30
CA GLU A 62 6.46 -9.02 -6.89
C GLU A 62 7.96 -9.30 -7.00
N LYS A 63 8.80 -8.27 -7.04
CA LYS A 63 10.24 -8.39 -7.37
C LYS A 63 11.15 -8.26 -6.17
N ARG A 64 10.73 -7.53 -5.14
CA ARG A 64 11.55 -7.24 -3.96
C ARG A 64 10.70 -7.26 -2.69
N PRO A 65 11.27 -7.62 -1.53
CA PRO A 65 10.64 -7.38 -0.24
C PRO A 65 10.25 -5.90 -0.16
N SER A 66 8.95 -5.63 -0.16
CA SER A 66 8.40 -4.29 -0.27
C SER A 66 7.27 -4.10 0.73
N VAL A 67 6.97 -2.84 1.03
CA VAL A 67 5.84 -2.47 1.88
C VAL A 67 5.16 -1.23 1.31
N TYR A 68 3.85 -1.35 1.15
CA TYR A 68 2.94 -0.28 0.81
C TYR A 68 1.98 -0.06 1.97
N PHE A 69 1.97 1.14 2.53
CA PHE A 69 1.16 1.50 3.68
C PHE A 69 0.36 2.77 3.41
N ARG A 70 -0.71 2.96 4.17
CA ARG A 70 -1.61 4.11 4.04
C ARG A 70 -1.28 5.14 5.10
N LEU A 71 -1.19 6.40 4.67
CA LEU A 71 -1.09 7.55 5.57
C LEU A 71 -2.51 8.09 5.85
N GLY A 72 -2.87 8.19 7.12
CA GLY A 72 -4.14 8.78 7.53
C GLY A 72 -4.15 10.28 7.26
N ILE A 73 -5.08 10.75 6.42
CA ILE A 73 -5.21 12.17 6.06
C ILE A 73 -6.59 12.76 6.40
N ARG A 74 -7.48 11.98 7.03
CA ARG A 74 -8.84 12.43 7.31
C ARG A 74 -8.82 13.49 8.41
N ASN A 75 -9.36 14.67 8.11
CA ASN A 75 -9.49 15.77 9.06
C ASN A 75 -10.71 16.65 8.71
N GLU A 76 -11.69 16.69 9.60
CA GLU A 76 -12.94 17.46 9.42
C GLU A 76 -12.70 18.98 9.48
N GLU A 77 -11.74 19.44 10.28
CA GLU A 77 -11.48 20.88 10.51
C GLU A 77 -10.99 21.58 9.24
N VAL A 78 -10.23 20.86 8.39
CA VAL A 78 -9.70 21.38 7.12
C VAL A 78 -10.46 20.84 5.89
N GLY A 79 -11.52 20.05 6.12
CA GLY A 79 -12.37 19.47 5.08
C GLY A 79 -11.71 18.34 4.28
N SER A 80 -10.66 17.71 4.80
CA SER A 80 -10.02 16.51 4.23
C SER A 80 -10.86 15.28 4.56
N VAL A 81 -12.00 15.15 3.90
CA VAL A 81 -13.03 14.14 4.24
C VAL A 81 -13.53 13.34 3.03
N TYR A 82 -13.21 13.82 1.83
CA TYR A 82 -13.60 13.19 0.57
C TYR A 82 -12.61 12.10 0.17
N PRO A 83 -13.08 10.98 -0.40
CA PRO A 83 -12.22 9.88 -0.79
C PRO A 83 -11.37 10.25 -2.01
N LEU A 84 -10.34 9.43 -2.26
CA LEU A 84 -9.57 9.46 -3.51
C LEU A 84 -10.53 9.39 -4.72
N HIS A 85 -10.17 10.09 -5.81
CA HIS A 85 -10.97 10.26 -7.04
C HIS A 85 -12.23 11.14 -6.94
N HIS A 86 -12.55 11.70 -5.77
CA HIS A 86 -13.64 12.66 -5.65
C HIS A 86 -13.19 14.07 -6.09
N SER A 87 -14.03 14.85 -6.79
CA SER A 87 -13.67 16.20 -7.30
C SER A 87 -13.31 17.23 -6.21
N ARG A 88 -13.81 17.01 -4.99
CA ARG A 88 -13.50 17.79 -3.78
C ARG A 88 -12.36 17.20 -2.93
N PHE A 89 -11.67 16.19 -3.43
CA PHE A 89 -10.53 15.59 -2.74
C PHE A 89 -9.51 16.69 -2.40
N ARG A 90 -9.04 16.63 -1.16
CA ARG A 90 -7.95 17.45 -0.63
C ARG A 90 -7.27 16.67 0.49
N VAL A 91 -6.07 17.09 0.84
CA VAL A 91 -5.22 16.44 1.84
C VAL A 91 -5.05 17.37 3.03
N ASP A 92 -5.05 16.83 4.24
CA ASP A 92 -4.51 17.51 5.40
C ASP A 92 -2.98 17.50 5.33
N GLU A 93 -2.38 18.64 4.99
CA GLU A 93 -0.92 18.76 4.84
C GLU A 93 -0.16 18.51 6.14
N ALA A 94 -0.80 18.64 7.31
CA ALA A 94 -0.17 18.30 8.59
C ALA A 94 0.22 16.81 8.65
N ALA A 95 -0.49 15.94 7.91
CA ALA A 95 -0.19 14.51 7.84
C ALA A 95 1.15 14.22 7.13
N LEU A 96 1.64 15.12 6.27
CA LEU A 96 2.91 14.95 5.56
C LEU A 96 4.07 14.76 6.53
N LYS A 97 4.05 15.46 7.67
CA LYS A 97 5.05 15.31 8.73
C LYS A 97 5.10 13.87 9.24
N SER A 98 3.95 13.26 9.51
CA SER A 98 3.86 11.87 9.97
C SER A 98 4.41 10.90 8.93
N GLY A 99 4.06 11.08 7.66
CA GLY A 99 4.57 10.26 6.56
C GLY A 99 6.10 10.31 6.43
N VAL A 100 6.67 11.52 6.44
CA VAL A 100 8.13 11.71 6.36
C VAL A 100 8.84 11.09 7.54
N LEU A 101 8.35 11.34 8.77
CA LEU A 101 8.96 10.79 9.97
C LEU A 101 8.96 9.24 9.96
N THR A 102 7.85 8.62 9.57
CA THR A 102 7.76 7.16 9.43
C THR A 102 8.77 6.62 8.41
N LEU A 103 8.84 7.21 7.21
CA LEU A 103 9.76 6.77 6.16
C LEU A 103 11.23 6.95 6.56
N VAL A 104 11.61 8.11 7.11
CA VAL A 104 12.98 8.39 7.54
C VAL A 104 13.39 7.45 8.68
N SER A 105 12.52 7.25 9.65
CA SER A 105 12.79 6.34 10.77
C SER A 105 12.99 4.90 10.29
N ALA A 106 12.09 4.39 9.44
CA ALA A 106 12.19 3.05 8.88
C ALA A 106 13.44 2.86 8.01
N ALA A 107 13.76 3.84 7.14
CA ALA A 107 14.97 3.80 6.32
C ALA A 107 16.24 3.80 7.18
N THR A 108 16.29 4.63 8.23
CA THR A 108 17.42 4.67 9.17
C THR A 108 17.59 3.35 9.89
N MET A 109 16.49 2.76 10.38
CA MET A 109 16.51 1.44 11.03
C MET A 109 16.98 0.35 10.08
N TYR A 110 16.54 0.36 8.82
CA TYR A 110 16.95 -0.61 7.80
C TYR A 110 18.46 -0.54 7.53
N LEU A 111 19.00 0.67 7.38
CA LEU A 111 20.42 0.88 7.08
C LEU A 111 21.34 0.67 8.30
N ALA A 112 20.81 0.75 9.52
CA ALA A 112 21.57 0.54 10.75
C ALA A 112 21.66 -0.94 11.18
N GLY A 113 20.90 -1.84 10.55
CA GLY A 113 20.97 -3.28 10.83
C GLY A 113 22.30 -3.92 10.40
N PRO A 114 22.66 -5.11 10.94
CA PRO A 114 23.83 -5.84 10.46
C PRO A 114 23.70 -6.11 8.96
N GLU A 115 24.81 -6.04 8.23
CA GLU A 115 24.90 -6.02 6.75
C GLU A 115 23.76 -6.74 6.03
N ASN A 116 23.10 -5.97 5.17
CA ASN A 116 21.97 -6.37 4.35
C ASN A 116 22.36 -7.57 3.45
N PRO A 117 21.82 -8.79 3.65
CA PRO A 117 22.19 -9.96 2.85
C PRO A 117 21.59 -9.95 1.43
N GLY A 118 21.07 -8.80 0.97
CA GLY A 118 20.42 -8.61 -0.33
C GLY A 118 21.00 -7.49 -1.19
N ALA A 119 22.17 -6.95 -0.83
CA ALA A 119 22.99 -6.11 -1.70
C ALA A 119 23.96 -6.97 -2.54
#